data_AF-A0A0C2FF11-F1
#
_entry.id   AF-A0A0C2FF11-F1
#
_cell.length_a   1.000
_cell.length_b   1.000
_cell.length_c   1.000
_cell.angle_alpha   90.00
_cell.angle_beta   90.00
_cell.angle_gamma   90.00
#
_symmetry.space_group_name_H-M   'P 1'
#
loop_
_entity.id
_entity.type
_entity.pdbx_description
1 polymer ?
#
loop_
_entity_poly.entity_id
_entity_poly.type
_entity_poly.pdbx_seq_one_letter_code
_entity_poly.pdbx_strand_id
1 'polypeptide(L)'
;MPRFPHLLRLPPKLRRRARRQRMATLLALLALVGLLFVPFYIIYKPPRPLISYFVSRWPDVLWRVDLPVLVTSGDPSERPAQRKLVALTIDDAPSEHTRGILEVLRQYDAHATFFVIGGQVPGRQSVLREALALGGHELANHGMHDEPARSLADGALQAQIAEVDAMLQQVYDSVREGRHGGATNTELAQTKPPRYYRPGSGFFSDRMRTLVAQLGYKLVLGGVYPHDAQINYPWLNARHILSMLKPGAIVICHDRRSWTAPMLRKMLPAAIKQGYQFVTVTELLKAGKEGD
;
A
#
# COMPACT_ATOMS: atom_id res chain seq x y z
N MET A 1 38.72 61.30 8.51
CA MET A 1 38.76 60.10 7.64
C MET A 1 38.19 60.47 6.27
N PRO A 2 38.91 60.24 5.16
CA PRO A 2 38.44 60.64 3.84
C PRO A 2 37.25 59.75 3.42
N ARG A 3 36.13 60.37 3.06
CA ARG A 3 34.99 59.69 2.45
C ARG A 3 35.38 59.28 1.03
N PHE A 4 35.59 57.98 0.80
CA PHE A 4 35.79 57.43 -0.55
C PHE A 4 34.66 57.90 -1.49
N PRO A 5 34.97 58.32 -2.72
CA PRO A 5 34.03 59.03 -3.56
C PRO A 5 32.89 58.12 -4.02
N HIS A 6 31.71 58.71 -4.17
CA HIS A 6 30.50 58.13 -4.77
C HIS A 6 30.68 57.59 -6.21
N LEU A 7 31.89 57.63 -6.77
CA LEU A 7 32.26 57.32 -8.15
C LEU A 7 32.15 55.84 -8.54
N LEU A 8 32.04 54.92 -7.57
CA LEU A 8 31.87 53.48 -7.84
C LEU A 8 30.45 52.97 -7.63
N ARG A 9 29.47 53.85 -7.32
CA ARG A 9 28.08 53.42 -7.17
C ARG A 9 27.37 53.38 -8.53
N LEU A 10 27.06 52.17 -9.01
CA LEU A 10 26.19 51.97 -10.17
C LEU A 10 24.93 52.87 -10.09
N PRO A 11 24.53 53.53 -11.19
CA PRO A 11 23.30 54.32 -11.29
C PRO A 11 22.09 53.56 -10.73
N PRO A 12 21.13 54.24 -10.06
CA PRO A 12 19.96 53.60 -9.46
C PRO A 12 19.17 52.70 -10.42
N LYS A 13 19.06 53.10 -11.70
CA LYS A 13 18.42 52.32 -12.77
C LYS A 13 19.18 51.01 -13.06
N LEU A 14 20.51 51.04 -13.14
CA LEU A 14 21.35 49.87 -13.36
C LEU A 14 21.34 48.92 -12.15
N ARG A 15 21.32 49.45 -10.92
CA ARG A 15 21.14 48.63 -9.71
C ARG A 15 19.79 47.93 -9.67
N ARG A 16 18.70 48.64 -10.02
CA ARG A 16 17.34 48.06 -10.11
C ARG A 16 17.28 46.97 -11.19
N ARG A 17 17.89 47.19 -12.36
CA ARG A 17 17.97 46.20 -13.45
C ARG A 17 18.77 44.96 -13.02
N ALA A 18 19.95 45.15 -12.43
CA ALA A 18 20.78 44.05 -11.92
C ALA A 18 20.07 43.25 -10.81
N ARG A 19 19.35 43.91 -9.89
CA ARG A 19 18.53 43.24 -8.88
C ARG A 19 17.39 42.43 -9.52
N ARG A 20 16.67 42.99 -10.49
CA ARG A 20 15.61 42.28 -11.23
C ARG A 20 16.16 41.07 -11.98
N GLN A 21 17.31 41.21 -12.64
CA GLN A 21 17.97 40.10 -13.33
C GLN A 21 18.41 39.02 -12.35
N ARG A 22 19.05 39.37 -11.22
CA ARG A 22 19.39 38.40 -10.16
C ARG A 22 18.16 37.68 -9.61
N MET A 23 17.07 38.40 -9.34
CA MET A 23 15.82 37.79 -8.90
C MET A 23 15.25 36.85 -9.97
N ALA A 24 15.24 37.25 -11.24
CA ALA A 24 14.79 36.40 -12.33
C ALA A 24 15.66 35.13 -12.47
N THR A 25 16.98 35.25 -12.35
CA THR A 25 17.90 34.10 -12.34
C THR A 25 17.63 33.17 -11.16
N LEU A 26 17.44 33.70 -9.95
CA LEU A 26 17.11 32.91 -8.76
C LEU A 26 15.76 32.18 -8.93
N LEU A 27 14.75 32.86 -9.47
CA LEU A 27 13.46 32.24 -9.77
C LEU A 27 13.57 31.16 -10.83
N ALA A 28 14.38 31.36 -11.88
CA ALA A 28 14.63 30.37 -12.91
C ALA A 28 15.36 29.14 -12.35
N LEU A 29 16.35 29.33 -11.46
CA LEU A 29 17.03 28.24 -10.78
C LEU A 29 16.09 27.47 -9.85
N LEU A 30 15.27 28.16 -9.07
CA LEU A 30 14.25 27.52 -8.23
C LEU A 30 13.22 26.76 -9.07
N ALA A 31 12.80 27.30 -10.21
CA ALA A 31 11.90 26.63 -11.14
C ALA A 31 12.56 25.38 -11.74
N LEU A 32 13.84 25.43 -12.09
CA LEU A 32 14.60 24.27 -12.58
C LEU A 32 14.72 23.18 -11.52
N VAL A 33 15.03 23.55 -10.27
CA VAL A 33 15.02 22.63 -9.12
C VAL A 33 13.63 22.04 -8.95
N GLY A 34 12.57 22.85 -9.00
CA GLY A 34 11.19 22.38 -8.95
C GLY A 34 10.87 21.36 -10.05
N LEU A 35 11.21 21.66 -11.30
CA LEU A 35 11.04 20.76 -12.46
C LEU A 35 11.78 19.44 -12.29
N LEU A 36 12.94 19.46 -11.65
CA LEU A 36 13.72 18.26 -11.37
C LEU A 36 13.10 17.42 -10.25
N PHE A 37 12.73 18.02 -9.11
CA PHE A 37 12.32 17.28 -7.91
C PHE A 37 10.83 16.95 -7.82
N VAL A 38 9.95 17.79 -8.40
CA VAL A 38 8.49 17.60 -8.31
C VAL A 38 8.04 16.26 -8.89
N PRO A 39 8.52 15.78 -10.06
CA PRO A 39 8.15 14.47 -10.58
C PRO A 39 8.50 13.32 -9.62
N PHE A 40 9.71 13.33 -9.06
CA PHE A 40 10.11 12.32 -8.07
C PHE A 40 9.31 12.42 -6.79
N TYR A 41 8.96 13.63 -6.34
CA TYR A 41 8.12 13.81 -5.17
C TYR A 41 6.67 13.32 -5.43
N ILE A 42 6.15 13.50 -6.64
CA ILE A 42 4.84 12.95 -7.05
C ILE A 42 4.89 11.42 -7.07
N ILE A 43 5.97 10.81 -7.54
CA ILE A 43 6.15 9.34 -7.49
C ILE A 43 6.28 8.86 -6.05
N TYR A 44 7.07 9.58 -5.24
CA TYR A 44 7.28 9.25 -3.84
C TYR A 44 5.98 9.37 -3.05
N LYS A 45 5.26 10.49 -3.19
CA LYS A 45 4.04 10.83 -2.46
C LYS A 45 2.95 11.31 -3.44
N PRO A 46 2.24 10.39 -4.11
CA PRO A 46 1.25 10.74 -5.12
C PRO A 46 0.13 11.60 -4.54
N PRO A 47 -0.20 12.73 -5.18
CA PRO A 47 -1.26 13.60 -4.70
C PRO A 47 -2.63 12.95 -4.93
N ARG A 48 -3.61 13.30 -4.09
CA ARG A 48 -4.97 12.73 -4.15
C ARG A 48 -5.64 12.79 -5.52
N PRO A 49 -5.55 13.90 -6.30
CA PRO A 49 -6.14 13.94 -7.63
C PRO A 49 -5.57 12.87 -8.58
N LEU A 50 -4.30 12.50 -8.43
CA LEU A 50 -3.69 11.43 -9.23
C LEU A 50 -4.27 10.07 -8.88
N ILE A 51 -4.44 9.78 -7.58
CA ILE A 51 -5.09 8.54 -7.13
C ILE A 51 -6.56 8.51 -7.58
N SER A 52 -7.29 9.61 -7.45
CA SER A 52 -8.67 9.70 -7.94
C SER A 52 -8.77 9.51 -9.45
N TYR A 53 -7.81 10.05 -10.23
CA TYR A 53 -7.73 9.78 -11.66
C TYR A 53 -7.57 8.29 -11.95
N PHE A 54 -6.71 7.57 -11.24
CA PHE A 54 -6.54 6.13 -11.41
C PHE A 54 -7.79 5.32 -11.04
N VAL A 55 -8.48 5.70 -9.95
CA VAL A 55 -9.77 5.11 -9.58
C VAL A 55 -10.81 5.29 -10.70
N SER A 56 -10.93 6.49 -11.25
CA SER A 56 -11.88 6.75 -12.35
C SER A 56 -11.47 6.07 -13.67
N ARG A 57 -10.17 5.98 -13.95
CA ARG A 57 -9.64 5.40 -15.20
C ARG A 57 -9.70 3.87 -15.22
N TRP A 58 -9.58 3.23 -14.05
CA TRP A 58 -9.61 1.78 -13.85
C TRP A 58 -10.43 1.42 -12.60
N PRO A 59 -11.78 1.51 -12.67
CA PRO A 59 -12.66 1.28 -11.52
C PRO A 59 -12.68 -0.18 -11.04
N ASP A 60 -12.23 -1.11 -11.88
CA ASP A 60 -12.07 -2.53 -11.58
C ASP A 60 -10.79 -2.85 -10.78
N VAL A 61 -9.86 -1.90 -10.66
CA VAL A 61 -8.60 -2.03 -9.90
C VAL A 61 -8.75 -1.36 -8.52
N LEU A 62 -8.32 -2.03 -7.45
CA LEU A 62 -8.33 -1.46 -6.11
C LEU A 62 -7.11 -0.58 -5.87
N TRP A 63 -7.38 0.72 -5.76
CA TRP A 63 -6.43 1.75 -5.33
C TRP A 63 -6.70 2.23 -3.90
N ARG A 64 -7.98 2.30 -3.54
CA ARG A 64 -8.52 2.61 -2.21
C ARG A 64 -9.95 2.09 -2.14
N VAL A 65 -10.55 2.10 -0.96
CA VAL A 65 -11.97 1.83 -0.74
C VAL A 65 -12.62 3.10 -0.20
N ASP A 66 -13.69 3.57 -0.81
CA ASP A 66 -14.45 4.67 -0.23
C ASP A 66 -15.33 4.10 0.90
N LEU A 67 -15.21 4.67 2.11
CA LEU A 67 -15.94 4.21 3.29
C LEU A 67 -17.13 5.14 3.55
N PRO A 68 -18.30 4.58 3.93
CA PRO A 68 -19.47 5.39 4.24
C PRO A 68 -19.21 6.30 5.43
N VAL A 69 -19.80 7.49 5.36
CA VAL A 69 -19.81 8.42 6.48
C VAL A 69 -20.91 7.95 7.44
N LEU A 70 -20.53 7.55 8.65
CA LEU A 70 -21.50 7.19 9.67
C LEU A 70 -22.06 8.48 10.27
N VAL A 71 -23.39 8.64 10.18
CA VAL A 71 -24.15 9.63 10.95
C VAL A 71 -24.91 8.82 12.00
N THR A 72 -24.39 8.81 13.23
CA THR A 72 -24.79 7.86 14.27
C THR A 72 -26.06 8.26 15.01
N SER A 73 -26.49 9.51 14.90
CA SER A 73 -27.75 9.98 15.45
C SER A 73 -28.20 11.19 14.65
N GLY A 74 -29.50 11.42 14.49
CA GLY A 74 -30.04 12.61 13.82
C GLY A 74 -29.74 13.93 14.56
N ASP A 75 -28.72 13.96 15.42
CA ASP A 75 -28.22 15.12 16.14
C ASP A 75 -27.35 15.99 15.19
N PRO A 76 -27.76 17.23 14.89
CA PRO A 76 -26.98 18.16 14.07
C PRO A 76 -25.62 18.55 14.69
N SER A 77 -25.37 18.21 15.96
CA SER A 77 -24.13 18.50 16.68
C SER A 77 -23.05 17.40 16.54
N GLU A 78 -23.43 16.18 16.14
CA GLU A 78 -22.49 15.10 15.87
C GLU A 78 -21.79 15.34 14.52
N ARG A 79 -20.45 15.37 14.53
CA ARG A 79 -19.69 15.50 13.29
C ARG A 79 -19.73 14.18 12.53
N PRO A 80 -20.07 14.19 11.24
CA PRO A 80 -20.02 12.98 10.42
C PRO A 80 -18.62 12.36 10.48
N ALA A 81 -18.54 11.09 10.84
CA ALA A 81 -17.27 10.39 11.03
C ALA A 81 -17.23 9.10 10.21
N GLN A 82 -16.16 8.93 9.43
CA GLN A 82 -15.88 7.67 8.76
C GLN A 82 -15.10 6.74 9.70
N ARG A 83 -15.39 5.44 9.65
CA ARG A 83 -14.54 4.42 10.26
C ARG A 83 -13.13 4.56 9.69
N LYS A 84 -12.11 4.64 10.55
CA LYS A 84 -10.71 4.78 10.13
C LYS A 84 -10.09 3.42 9.83
N LEU A 85 -10.70 2.66 8.93
CA LEU A 85 -10.16 1.37 8.49
C LEU A 85 -9.12 1.57 7.40
N VAL A 86 -8.06 0.76 7.45
CA VAL A 86 -6.98 0.73 6.46
C VAL A 86 -6.64 -0.74 6.19
N ALA A 87 -6.51 -1.12 4.92
CA ALA A 87 -5.98 -2.43 4.58
C ALA A 87 -4.46 -2.39 4.56
N LEU A 88 -3.81 -3.19 5.41
CA LEU A 88 -2.37 -3.44 5.31
C LEU A 88 -2.14 -4.63 4.39
N THR A 89 -1.30 -4.46 3.39
CA THR A 89 -0.95 -5.50 2.43
C THR A 89 0.55 -5.73 2.43
N ILE A 90 0.96 -7.00 2.41
CA ILE A 90 2.36 -7.44 2.50
C ILE A 90 2.69 -8.30 1.28
N ASP A 91 3.54 -7.79 0.40
CA ASP A 91 3.95 -8.44 -0.84
C ASP A 91 5.15 -9.36 -0.65
N ASP A 92 5.38 -10.23 -1.63
CA ASP A 92 6.47 -11.19 -1.70
C ASP A 92 6.51 -12.27 -0.61
N ALA A 93 5.38 -12.50 0.09
CA ALA A 93 5.32 -13.53 1.12
C ALA A 93 5.36 -14.95 0.50
N PRO A 94 5.73 -15.99 1.27
CA PRO A 94 6.43 -15.93 2.56
C PRO A 94 7.96 -15.80 2.41
N SER A 95 8.64 -15.37 3.48
CA SER A 95 10.09 -15.39 3.62
C SER A 95 10.51 -15.72 5.06
N GLU A 96 11.82 -15.67 5.35
CA GLU A 96 12.36 -15.74 6.71
C GLU A 96 11.87 -14.62 7.64
N HIS A 97 11.33 -13.53 7.09
CA HIS A 97 10.82 -12.39 7.85
C HIS A 97 9.33 -12.48 8.17
N THR A 98 8.56 -13.33 7.49
CA THR A 98 7.09 -13.43 7.65
C THR A 98 6.69 -13.62 9.11
N ARG A 99 7.37 -14.51 9.86
CA ARG A 99 7.06 -14.74 11.27
C ARG A 99 7.25 -13.49 12.13
N GLY A 100 8.35 -12.76 11.92
CA GLY A 100 8.61 -11.51 12.65
C GLY A 100 7.60 -10.41 12.30
N ILE A 101 7.00 -10.43 11.10
CA ILE A 101 5.90 -9.55 10.71
C ILE A 101 4.62 -9.96 11.45
N LEU A 102 4.25 -11.25 11.43
CA LEU A 102 3.08 -11.78 12.13
C LEU A 102 3.13 -11.48 13.65
N GLU A 103 4.28 -11.62 14.28
CA GLU A 103 4.48 -11.27 15.69
C GLU A 103 4.14 -9.81 15.99
N VAL A 104 4.56 -8.88 15.12
CA VAL A 104 4.27 -7.46 15.26
C VAL A 104 2.79 -7.17 15.03
N LEU A 105 2.20 -7.78 14.01
CA LEU A 105 0.76 -7.63 13.73
C LEU A 105 -0.08 -8.08 14.92
N ARG A 106 0.23 -9.25 15.48
CA ARG A 106 -0.42 -9.78 16.69
C ARG A 106 -0.24 -8.87 17.91
N GLN A 107 0.95 -8.27 18.09
CA GLN A 107 1.21 -7.36 19.21
C GLN A 107 0.28 -6.14 19.20
N TYR A 108 -0.15 -5.70 18.02
CA TYR A 108 -0.96 -4.49 17.84
C TYR A 108 -2.39 -4.77 17.39
N ASP A 109 -2.86 -6.03 17.48
CA ASP A 109 -4.19 -6.45 17.04
C ASP A 109 -4.51 -5.97 15.60
N ALA A 110 -3.53 -6.13 14.71
CA ALA A 110 -3.60 -5.66 13.34
C ALA A 110 -3.70 -6.84 12.38
N HIS A 111 -4.58 -6.74 11.40
CA HIS A 111 -4.72 -7.73 10.33
C HIS A 111 -4.07 -7.25 9.03
N ALA A 112 -3.81 -8.20 8.13
CA ALA A 112 -3.14 -7.92 6.86
C ALA A 112 -3.49 -8.96 5.80
N THR A 113 -3.38 -8.54 4.55
CA THR A 113 -3.44 -9.39 3.35
C THR A 113 -2.02 -9.66 2.87
N PHE A 114 -1.59 -10.92 2.89
CA PHE A 114 -0.29 -11.33 2.37
C PHE A 114 -0.43 -11.76 0.91
N PHE A 115 0.23 -11.05 0.00
CA PHE A 115 0.33 -11.43 -1.40
C PHE A 115 1.50 -12.40 -1.57
N VAL A 116 1.16 -13.64 -1.90
CA VAL A 116 2.05 -14.79 -1.90
C VAL A 116 2.64 -15.04 -3.28
N ILE A 117 3.97 -15.17 -3.33
CA ILE A 117 4.69 -15.65 -4.51
C ILE A 117 4.81 -17.17 -4.42
N GLY A 118 4.28 -17.90 -5.41
CA GLY A 118 4.23 -19.37 -5.40
C GLY A 118 5.61 -20.02 -5.23
N GLY A 119 6.63 -19.51 -5.92
CA GLY A 119 8.01 -20.01 -5.81
C GLY A 119 8.63 -19.88 -4.41
N GLN A 120 8.01 -19.11 -3.49
CA GLN A 120 8.46 -18.99 -2.10
C GLN A 120 7.75 -19.95 -1.13
N VAL A 121 6.66 -20.60 -1.57
CA VAL A 121 5.82 -21.48 -0.76
C VAL A 121 6.52 -22.77 -0.33
N PRO A 122 7.29 -23.48 -1.20
CA PRO A 122 7.96 -24.73 -0.81
C PRO A 122 8.86 -24.56 0.43
N GLY A 123 8.63 -25.39 1.45
CA GLY A 123 9.34 -25.35 2.73
C GLY A 123 8.87 -24.26 3.70
N ARG A 124 7.94 -23.39 3.30
CA ARG A 124 7.41 -22.28 4.10
C ARG A 124 5.89 -22.34 4.30
N GLN A 125 5.24 -23.46 3.98
CA GLN A 125 3.80 -23.62 4.15
C GLN A 125 3.35 -23.46 5.61
N SER A 126 4.21 -23.81 6.57
CA SER A 126 3.89 -23.70 8.00
C SER A 126 3.64 -22.26 8.45
N VAL A 127 4.41 -21.29 7.97
CA VAL A 127 4.21 -19.88 8.34
C VAL A 127 2.97 -19.27 7.67
N LEU A 128 2.60 -19.75 6.48
CA LEU A 128 1.34 -19.37 5.84
C LEU A 128 0.12 -19.93 6.59
N ARG A 129 0.21 -21.19 7.06
CA ARG A 129 -0.81 -21.76 7.96
C ARG A 129 -0.88 -20.99 9.28
N GLU A 130 0.26 -20.62 9.85
CA GLU A 130 0.35 -19.78 11.06
C GLU A 130 -0.38 -18.46 10.87
N ALA A 131 -0.14 -17.75 9.76
CA ALA A 131 -0.85 -16.51 9.42
C ALA A 131 -2.37 -16.71 9.42
N LEU A 132 -2.89 -17.75 8.76
CA LEU A 132 -4.33 -18.03 8.76
C LEU A 132 -4.87 -18.51 10.12
N ALA A 133 -4.07 -19.27 10.87
CA ALA A 133 -4.46 -19.88 12.14
C ALA A 133 -4.60 -18.85 13.26
N LEU A 134 -3.74 -17.82 13.29
CA LEU A 134 -3.82 -16.69 14.22
C LEU A 134 -5.15 -15.93 14.13
N GLY A 135 -5.88 -16.09 13.02
CA GLY A 135 -7.13 -15.40 12.75
C GLY A 135 -6.89 -14.01 12.16
N GLY A 136 -7.84 -13.54 11.36
CA GLY A 136 -7.83 -12.17 10.84
C GLY A 136 -6.90 -11.88 9.66
N HIS A 137 -5.86 -12.68 9.38
CA HIS A 137 -5.07 -12.51 8.15
C HIS A 137 -5.70 -13.21 6.94
N GLU A 138 -5.38 -12.74 5.73
CA GLU A 138 -5.76 -13.40 4.47
C GLU A 138 -4.53 -13.56 3.56
N LEU A 139 -4.52 -14.60 2.70
CA LEU A 139 -3.48 -14.85 1.70
C LEU A 139 -4.04 -14.67 0.28
N ALA A 140 -3.36 -13.89 -0.54
CA ALA A 140 -3.75 -13.54 -1.91
C ALA A 140 -2.62 -13.87 -2.90
N ASN A 141 -2.92 -13.81 -4.21
CA ASN A 141 -2.00 -14.27 -5.25
C ASN A 141 -1.07 -13.14 -5.74
N HIS A 142 0.25 -13.39 -5.77
CA HIS A 142 1.27 -12.45 -6.27
C HIS A 142 2.06 -12.98 -7.47
N GLY A 143 1.53 -13.98 -8.17
CA GLY A 143 2.24 -14.65 -9.27
C GLY A 143 3.22 -15.72 -8.77
N MET A 144 3.84 -16.42 -9.71
CA MET A 144 4.71 -17.56 -9.38
C MET A 144 6.13 -17.12 -9.00
N HIS A 145 6.61 -16.05 -9.63
CA HIS A 145 7.95 -15.50 -9.43
C HIS A 145 7.91 -13.98 -9.24
N ASP A 146 8.99 -13.46 -8.65
CA ASP A 146 9.24 -12.02 -8.53
C ASP A 146 9.65 -11.46 -9.90
N GLU A 147 8.66 -11.24 -10.77
CA GLU A 147 8.86 -10.81 -12.14
C GLU A 147 7.79 -9.82 -12.63
N PRO A 148 8.07 -9.03 -13.69
CA PRO A 148 7.09 -8.11 -14.26
C PRO A 148 5.93 -8.86 -14.95
N ALA A 149 4.88 -9.17 -14.19
CA ALA A 149 3.74 -9.96 -14.66
C ALA A 149 3.07 -9.42 -15.94
N ARG A 150 3.10 -8.09 -16.15
CA ARG A 150 2.58 -7.45 -17.39
C ARG A 150 3.29 -7.89 -18.68
N SER A 151 4.51 -8.41 -18.56
CA SER A 151 5.37 -8.83 -19.66
C SER A 151 5.21 -10.32 -20.01
N LEU A 152 4.52 -11.09 -19.18
CA LEU A 152 4.26 -12.51 -19.43
C LEU A 152 3.26 -12.71 -20.57
N ALA A 153 3.46 -13.75 -21.38
CA ALA A 153 2.43 -14.19 -22.33
C ALA A 153 1.16 -14.63 -21.57
N ASP A 154 -0.02 -14.48 -22.20
CA ASP A 154 -1.31 -14.74 -21.52
C ASP A 154 -1.40 -16.16 -20.94
N GLY A 155 -0.98 -17.17 -21.72
CA GLY A 155 -0.98 -18.56 -21.26
C GLY A 155 -0.05 -18.80 -20.06
N ALA A 156 1.11 -18.14 -20.03
CA ALA A 156 2.04 -18.23 -18.90
C ALA A 156 1.47 -17.55 -17.66
N LEU A 157 0.93 -16.34 -17.80
CA LEU A 157 0.31 -15.61 -16.70
C LEU A 157 -0.88 -16.39 -16.11
N GLN A 158 -1.75 -16.94 -16.95
CA GLN A 158 -2.89 -17.76 -16.53
C GLN A 158 -2.42 -19.02 -15.78
N ALA A 159 -1.43 -19.74 -16.32
CA ALA A 159 -0.89 -20.94 -15.68
C ALA A 159 -0.29 -20.63 -14.31
N GLN A 160 0.52 -19.57 -14.21
CA GLN A 160 1.10 -19.13 -12.94
C GLN A 160 0.04 -18.74 -11.91
N ILE A 161 -0.99 -17.97 -12.32
CA ILE A 161 -2.09 -17.59 -11.42
C ILE A 161 -2.79 -18.85 -10.89
N ALA A 162 -3.13 -19.80 -11.76
CA ALA A 162 -3.82 -21.03 -11.38
C ALA A 162 -2.98 -21.92 -10.46
N GLU A 163 -1.67 -22.02 -10.70
CA GLU A 163 -0.76 -22.80 -9.86
C GLU A 163 -0.67 -22.23 -8.44
N VAL A 164 -0.45 -20.91 -8.32
CA VAL A 164 -0.41 -20.23 -7.02
C VAL A 164 -1.76 -20.33 -6.31
N ASP A 165 -2.88 -20.21 -7.03
CA ASP A 165 -4.22 -20.39 -6.47
C ASP A 165 -4.41 -21.78 -5.85
N ALA A 166 -3.96 -22.82 -6.53
CA ALA A 166 -4.01 -24.18 -6.01
C ALA A 166 -3.16 -24.33 -4.74
N MET A 167 -1.96 -23.72 -4.70
CA MET A 167 -1.12 -23.70 -3.49
C MET A 167 -1.82 -22.99 -2.33
N LEU A 168 -2.44 -21.83 -2.58
CA LEU A 168 -3.18 -21.09 -1.55
C LEU A 168 -4.37 -21.91 -1.05
N GLN A 169 -5.15 -22.51 -1.95
CA GLN A 169 -6.29 -23.35 -1.59
C GLN A 169 -5.86 -24.50 -0.67
N GLN A 170 -4.73 -25.17 -0.94
CA GLN A 170 -4.18 -26.20 -0.06
C GLN A 170 -3.85 -25.67 1.35
N VAL A 171 -3.29 -24.46 1.46
CA VAL A 171 -2.99 -23.85 2.76
C VAL A 171 -4.30 -23.56 3.53
N TYR A 172 -5.30 -22.96 2.87
CA TYR A 172 -6.60 -22.70 3.48
C TYR A 172 -7.31 -23.99 3.93
N ASP A 173 -7.32 -25.03 3.10
CA ASP A 173 -7.93 -26.32 3.43
C ASP A 173 -7.23 -26.99 4.61
N SER A 174 -5.89 -26.96 4.67
CA SER A 174 -5.16 -27.57 5.78
C SER A 174 -5.46 -26.92 7.15
N VAL A 175 -5.73 -25.61 7.18
CA VAL A 175 -6.13 -24.91 8.41
C VAL A 175 -7.59 -25.20 8.75
N ARG A 176 -8.46 -25.37 7.75
CA ARG A 176 -9.87 -25.75 7.94
C ARG A 176 -9.99 -27.14 8.56
N GLU A 177 -9.27 -28.12 8.03
CA GLU A 177 -9.26 -29.49 8.55
C GLU A 177 -8.74 -29.55 9.99
N GLY A 178 -7.65 -28.83 10.29
CA GLY A 178 -7.10 -28.75 11.65
C GLY A 178 -8.05 -28.10 12.68
N ARG A 179 -9.03 -27.29 12.26
CA ARG A 179 -10.01 -26.62 13.13
C ARG A 179 -11.22 -27.47 13.51
N HIS A 180 -11.43 -28.63 12.87
CA HIS A 180 -12.59 -29.50 13.16
C HIS A 180 -12.54 -30.17 14.56
N GLY A 181 -11.50 -29.89 15.36
CA GLY A 181 -11.31 -30.38 16.75
C GLY A 181 -11.88 -29.50 17.88
N GLY A 182 -12.82 -28.57 17.63
CA GLY A 182 -13.66 -28.00 18.71
C GLY A 182 -13.61 -26.48 18.98
N ALA A 183 -13.21 -25.63 18.04
CA ALA A 183 -13.30 -24.16 18.22
C ALA A 183 -14.51 -23.56 17.48
N THR A 184 -15.52 -23.11 18.25
CA THR A 184 -16.82 -22.58 17.78
C THR A 184 -16.84 -21.09 17.44
N ASN A 185 -15.69 -20.41 17.38
CA ASN A 185 -15.63 -18.97 17.10
C ASN A 185 -14.97 -18.70 15.73
N THR A 186 -15.71 -18.86 14.64
CA THR A 186 -15.21 -18.48 13.30
C THR A 186 -16.31 -17.88 12.42
N GLU A 187 -16.75 -16.66 12.74
CA GLU A 187 -17.45 -15.79 11.77
C GLU A 187 -16.48 -14.95 10.91
N LEU A 188 -15.17 -14.97 11.20
CA LEU A 188 -14.18 -14.07 10.56
C LEU A 188 -13.10 -14.76 9.72
N ALA A 189 -12.95 -16.09 9.79
CA ALA A 189 -11.96 -16.77 8.97
C ALA A 189 -12.54 -17.05 7.57
N GLN A 190 -12.08 -16.31 6.57
CA GLN A 190 -12.31 -16.67 5.18
C GLN A 190 -11.93 -18.14 4.97
N THR A 191 -12.88 -18.95 4.52
CA THR A 191 -12.70 -20.39 4.33
C THR A 191 -12.06 -20.72 2.98
N LYS A 192 -11.80 -19.70 2.15
CA LYS A 192 -11.22 -19.80 0.82
C LYS A 192 -10.32 -18.59 0.57
N PRO A 193 -9.28 -18.73 -0.26
CA PRO A 193 -8.48 -17.59 -0.68
C PRO A 193 -9.36 -16.56 -1.41
N PRO A 194 -9.23 -15.26 -1.11
CA PRO A 194 -9.88 -14.23 -1.88
C PRO A 194 -9.32 -14.21 -3.31
N ARG A 195 -10.17 -13.89 -4.29
CA ARG A 195 -9.76 -13.73 -5.68
C ARG A 195 -9.10 -12.36 -5.90
N TYR A 196 -8.00 -12.11 -5.20
CA TYR A 196 -7.15 -10.93 -5.35
C TYR A 196 -5.84 -11.30 -6.01
N TYR A 197 -5.43 -10.48 -6.97
CA TYR A 197 -4.15 -10.61 -7.65
C TYR A 197 -3.42 -9.27 -7.59
N ARG A 198 -2.17 -9.26 -7.14
CA ARG A 198 -1.30 -8.10 -7.29
C ARG A 198 -0.24 -8.40 -8.33
N PRO A 199 -0.07 -7.57 -9.37
CA PRO A 199 0.95 -7.81 -10.38
C PRO A 199 2.34 -7.54 -9.80
N GLY A 200 3.28 -8.45 -10.05
CA GLY A 200 4.70 -8.20 -9.79
C GLY A 200 5.15 -6.89 -10.46
N SER A 201 6.06 -6.16 -9.80
CA SER A 201 6.47 -4.78 -10.12
C SER A 201 5.42 -3.67 -9.96
N GLY A 202 4.17 -3.99 -9.59
CA GLY A 202 3.12 -2.98 -9.37
C GLY A 202 2.56 -2.34 -10.65
N PHE A 203 2.92 -2.86 -11.83
CA PHE A 203 2.42 -2.39 -13.12
C PHE A 203 1.54 -3.43 -13.80
N PHE A 204 0.47 -2.99 -14.46
CA PHE A 204 -0.38 -3.83 -15.30
C PHE A 204 -0.54 -3.21 -16.70
N SER A 205 -0.93 -4.04 -17.66
CA SER A 205 -1.39 -3.60 -18.98
C SER A 205 -2.90 -3.86 -19.11
N ASP A 206 -3.58 -3.21 -20.06
CA ASP A 206 -5.02 -3.46 -20.30
C ASP A 206 -5.30 -4.92 -20.70
N ARG A 207 -4.39 -5.55 -21.47
CA ARG A 207 -4.43 -6.99 -21.79
C ARG A 207 -4.45 -7.82 -20.51
N MET A 208 -3.45 -7.61 -19.65
CA MET A 208 -3.31 -8.31 -18.38
C MET A 208 -4.52 -8.10 -17.47
N ARG A 209 -4.97 -6.86 -17.31
CA ARG A 209 -6.14 -6.52 -16.50
C ARG A 209 -7.39 -7.27 -16.96
N THR A 210 -7.60 -7.33 -18.27
CA THR A 210 -8.73 -8.05 -18.88
C THR A 210 -8.64 -9.55 -18.61
N LEU A 211 -7.47 -10.15 -18.83
CA LEU A 211 -7.24 -11.58 -18.55
C LEU A 211 -7.48 -11.91 -17.07
N VAL A 212 -6.88 -11.16 -16.16
CA VAL A 212 -7.02 -11.38 -14.70
C VAL A 212 -8.49 -11.26 -14.28
N ALA A 213 -9.23 -10.30 -14.84
CA ALA A 213 -10.66 -10.16 -14.60
C ALA A 213 -11.48 -11.35 -15.14
N GLN A 214 -11.16 -11.87 -16.34
CA GLN A 214 -11.79 -13.08 -16.90
C GLN A 214 -11.55 -14.32 -16.05
N LEU A 215 -10.40 -14.40 -15.37
CA LEU A 215 -10.10 -15.44 -14.39
C LEU A 215 -10.81 -15.23 -13.03
N GLY A 216 -11.64 -14.18 -12.92
CA GLY A 216 -12.41 -13.87 -11.73
C GLY A 216 -11.62 -13.18 -10.62
N TYR A 217 -10.40 -12.69 -10.91
CA TYR A 217 -9.59 -11.95 -9.94
C TYR A 217 -9.79 -10.46 -10.04
N LYS A 218 -9.64 -9.79 -8.91
CA LYS A 218 -9.56 -8.34 -8.82
C LYS A 218 -8.09 -7.92 -8.63
N LEU A 219 -7.66 -6.94 -9.42
CA LEU A 219 -6.34 -6.34 -9.24
C LEU A 219 -6.30 -5.46 -7.99
N VAL A 220 -5.26 -5.62 -7.18
CA VAL A 220 -5.03 -4.81 -5.97
C VAL A 220 -3.66 -4.14 -6.07
N LEU A 221 -3.63 -2.82 -6.22
CA LEU A 221 -2.38 -2.05 -6.13
C LEU A 221 -2.37 -1.31 -4.80
N GLY A 222 -3.28 -0.38 -4.60
CA GLY A 222 -3.32 0.47 -3.41
C GLY A 222 -2.84 1.89 -3.68
N GLY A 223 -2.87 2.72 -2.64
CA GLY A 223 -2.66 4.17 -2.76
C GLY A 223 -1.57 4.72 -1.83
N VAL A 224 -0.98 3.86 -1.00
CA VAL A 224 0.09 4.22 -0.07
C VAL A 224 1.22 3.21 -0.22
N TYR A 225 2.33 3.64 -0.82
CA TYR A 225 3.52 2.81 -1.05
C TYR A 225 4.75 3.53 -0.49
N PRO A 226 5.38 3.03 0.58
CA PRO A 226 6.51 3.69 1.23
C PRO A 226 7.85 3.50 0.52
N HIS A 227 7.89 2.77 -0.60
CA HIS A 227 9.13 2.41 -1.29
C HIS A 227 10.06 1.56 -0.41
N ASP A 228 9.48 0.75 0.49
CA ASP A 228 10.23 -0.09 1.42
C ASP A 228 11.02 -1.20 0.73
N ALA A 229 10.65 -1.57 -0.49
CA ALA A 229 11.48 -2.46 -1.31
C ALA A 229 12.86 -1.85 -1.64
N GLN A 230 12.96 -0.52 -1.76
CA GLN A 230 14.19 0.22 -2.11
C GLN A 230 14.82 0.98 -0.93
N ILE A 231 14.00 1.42 0.03
CA ILE A 231 14.41 2.26 1.15
C ILE A 231 14.47 1.41 2.42
N ASN A 232 15.68 1.16 2.92
CA ASN A 232 15.94 0.31 4.08
C ASN A 232 15.89 1.05 5.44
N TYR A 233 15.24 2.21 5.50
CA TYR A 233 15.12 3.03 6.71
C TYR A 233 13.71 2.90 7.32
N PRO A 234 13.50 2.01 8.32
CA PRO A 234 12.17 1.74 8.85
C PRO A 234 11.44 2.98 9.39
N TRP A 235 12.15 3.94 9.98
CA TRP A 235 11.55 5.17 10.48
C TRP A 235 11.03 6.08 9.36
N LEU A 236 11.71 6.10 8.21
CA LEU A 236 11.35 6.94 7.07
C LEU A 236 10.10 6.36 6.39
N ASN A 237 10.08 5.05 6.19
CA ASN A 237 8.92 4.35 5.63
C ASN A 237 7.70 4.46 6.55
N ALA A 238 7.88 4.30 7.87
CA ALA A 238 6.80 4.49 8.84
C ALA A 238 6.24 5.92 8.79
N ARG A 239 7.11 6.94 8.78
CA ARG A 239 6.70 8.35 8.65
C ARG A 239 5.99 8.60 7.33
N HIS A 240 6.44 7.99 6.25
CA HIS A 240 5.81 8.10 4.94
C HIS A 240 4.37 7.59 4.98
N ILE A 241 4.16 6.34 5.44
CA ILE A 241 2.83 5.72 5.58
C ILE A 241 1.92 6.62 6.41
N LEU A 242 2.35 7.00 7.62
CA LEU A 242 1.58 7.86 8.52
C LEU A 242 1.18 9.20 7.88
N SER A 243 2.04 9.76 7.03
CA SER A 243 1.77 11.03 6.33
C SER A 243 0.76 10.91 5.18
N MET A 244 0.42 9.68 4.78
CA MET A 244 -0.49 9.36 3.68
C MET A 244 -1.75 8.61 4.13
N LEU A 245 -1.78 8.05 5.35
CA LEU A 245 -2.94 7.34 5.88
C LEU A 245 -4.20 8.20 5.82
N LYS A 246 -5.27 7.56 5.34
CA LYS A 246 -6.65 8.04 5.31
C LYS A 246 -7.59 6.84 5.47
N PRO A 247 -8.81 7.04 5.97
CA PRO A 247 -9.86 6.02 5.91
C PRO A 247 -9.94 5.44 4.50
N GLY A 248 -10.01 4.11 4.38
CA GLY A 248 -10.11 3.45 3.08
C GLY A 248 -8.78 3.21 2.36
N ALA A 249 -7.65 3.62 2.94
CA ALA A 249 -6.35 3.41 2.31
C ALA A 249 -5.98 1.92 2.23
N ILE A 250 -5.29 1.55 1.15
CA ILE A 250 -4.61 0.26 0.99
C ILE A 250 -3.10 0.55 0.99
N VAL A 251 -2.40 0.03 1.99
CA VAL A 251 -0.97 0.23 2.23
C VAL A 251 -0.19 -0.97 1.72
N ILE A 252 0.82 -0.72 0.89
CA ILE A 252 1.70 -1.74 0.31
C ILE A 252 3.01 -1.77 1.11
N CYS A 253 3.41 -2.93 1.61
CA CYS A 253 4.70 -3.20 2.23
C CYS A 253 5.23 -4.55 1.73
N HIS A 254 6.48 -4.92 2.01
CA HIS A 254 7.10 -6.13 1.48
C HIS A 254 7.60 -7.06 2.59
N ASP A 255 7.36 -8.36 2.47
CA ASP A 255 7.75 -9.39 3.44
C ASP A 255 9.27 -9.58 3.49
N ARG A 256 9.90 -9.71 2.32
CA ARG A 256 11.32 -10.07 2.10
C ARG A 256 12.32 -8.98 2.49
N ARG A 257 12.03 -8.18 3.51
CA ARG A 257 12.88 -7.07 3.99
C ARG A 257 13.03 -7.13 5.51
N SER A 258 14.27 -7.19 5.98
CA SER A 258 14.59 -7.25 7.42
C SER A 258 14.11 -6.01 8.20
N TRP A 259 13.79 -4.93 7.51
CA TRP A 259 13.27 -3.69 8.07
C TRP A 259 11.75 -3.56 8.10
N THR A 260 10.97 -4.50 7.54
CA THR A 260 9.50 -4.41 7.54
C THR A 260 8.93 -4.53 8.94
N ALA A 261 9.28 -5.57 9.70
CA ALA A 261 8.83 -5.68 11.10
C ALA A 261 9.27 -4.47 11.97
N PRO A 262 10.53 -3.99 11.91
CA PRO A 262 10.93 -2.73 12.56
C PRO A 262 10.12 -1.49 12.12
N MET A 263 9.72 -1.40 10.85
CA MET A 263 8.88 -0.32 10.32
C MET A 263 7.48 -0.39 10.92
N LEU A 264 6.87 -1.58 10.90
CA LEU A 264 5.53 -1.81 11.47
C LEU A 264 5.49 -1.51 12.97
N ARG A 265 6.53 -1.88 13.73
CA ARG A 265 6.68 -1.52 15.16
C ARG A 265 6.67 -0.02 15.44
N LYS A 266 6.99 0.82 14.45
CA LYS A 266 6.92 2.29 14.55
C LYS A 266 5.59 2.83 14.04
N MET A 267 5.09 2.26 12.94
CA MET A 267 3.91 2.75 12.23
C MET A 267 2.60 2.42 12.96
N LEU A 268 2.42 1.15 13.36
CA LEU A 268 1.17 0.66 13.96
C LEU A 268 0.76 1.42 15.23
N PRO A 269 1.61 1.55 16.27
CA PRO A 269 1.19 2.27 17.49
C PRO A 269 0.83 3.74 17.22
N ALA A 270 1.55 4.40 16.31
CA ALA A 270 1.27 5.79 15.96
C ALA A 270 -0.03 5.96 15.17
N ALA A 271 -0.36 5.00 14.31
CA ALA A 271 -1.62 4.98 13.54
C ALA A 271 -2.81 4.61 14.43
N ILE A 272 -2.67 3.58 15.28
CA ILE A 272 -3.70 3.16 16.23
C ILE A 272 -4.03 4.28 17.21
N LYS A 273 -3.03 5.02 17.70
CA LYS A 273 -3.25 6.22 18.52
C LYS A 273 -4.06 7.31 17.81
N GLN A 274 -4.01 7.36 16.47
CA GLN A 274 -4.84 8.27 15.65
C GLN A 274 -6.25 7.69 15.37
N GLY A 275 -6.56 6.52 15.90
CA GLY A 275 -7.84 5.81 15.76
C GLY A 275 -7.93 4.91 14.52
N TYR A 276 -6.83 4.62 13.82
CA TYR A 276 -6.85 3.70 12.69
C TYR A 276 -6.91 2.24 13.16
N GLN A 277 -7.68 1.43 12.45
CA GLN A 277 -7.69 -0.03 12.58
C GLN A 277 -7.16 -0.65 11.28
N PHE A 278 -6.34 -1.69 11.41
CA PHE A 278 -5.73 -2.38 10.28
C PHE A 278 -6.45 -3.71 10.06
N VAL A 279 -7.05 -3.81 8.88
CA VAL A 279 -7.95 -4.90 8.47
C VAL A 279 -7.42 -5.56 7.20
N THR A 280 -8.01 -6.67 6.78
CA THR A 280 -7.72 -7.22 5.45
C THR A 280 -8.37 -6.41 4.32
N VAL A 281 -7.98 -6.67 3.08
CA VAL A 281 -8.65 -6.07 1.90
C VAL A 281 -10.13 -6.46 1.84
N THR A 282 -10.47 -7.71 2.16
CA THR A 282 -11.87 -8.16 2.18
C THR A 282 -12.69 -7.44 3.25
N GLU A 283 -12.16 -7.34 4.48
CA GLU A 283 -12.83 -6.64 5.58
C GLU A 283 -13.03 -5.15 5.24
N LEU A 284 -12.04 -4.52 4.62
CA LEU A 284 -12.14 -3.14 4.15
C LEU A 284 -13.24 -2.97 3.09
N LEU A 285 -13.30 -3.88 2.11
CA LEU A 285 -14.33 -3.86 1.07
C LEU A 285 -15.73 -4.12 1.62
N LYS A 286 -15.86 -5.02 2.61
CA LYS A 286 -17.13 -5.26 3.31
C LYS A 286 -17.61 -3.98 3.99
N ALA A 287 -16.73 -3.31 4.74
CA ALA A 287 -17.05 -2.05 5.41
C ALA A 287 -17.39 -0.91 4.43
N GLY A 288 -16.83 -0.91 3.22
CA GLY A 288 -17.19 0.04 2.17
C GLY A 288 -18.60 -0.16 1.60
N LYS A 289 -19.12 -1.40 1.63
CA LYS A 289 -20.46 -1.75 1.13
C LYS A 289 -21.56 -1.64 2.19
N GLU A 290 -21.22 -1.67 3.47
CA GLU A 290 -22.17 -1.62 4.59
C GLU A 290 -22.92 -0.27 4.72
N GLY A 291 -22.71 0.69 3.81
CA GLY A 291 -23.42 1.97 3.77
C GLY A 291 -24.08 2.33 2.43
N ASP A 292 -24.19 1.36 1.50
CA ASP A 292 -25.06 1.43 0.31
C ASP A 292 -26.43 0.79 0.62
#